data_AF-A0A3C2BUT2-F1
#
_entry.id   AF-A0A3C2BUT2-F1
#
_cell.length_a   1.000
_cell.length_b   1.000
_cell.length_c   1.000
_cell.angle_alpha   90.00
_cell.angle_beta   90.00
_cell.angle_gamma   90.00
#
_symmetry.space_group_name_H-M   'P 1'
#
loop_
_entity.id
_entity.type
_entity.pdbx_description
1 polymer ?
#
loop_
_entity_poly.entity_id
_entity_poly.type
_entity_poly.pdbx_seq_one_letter_code
_entity_poly.pdbx_strand_id
1 'polypeptide(L)'
;MGLLDKVERGIEKAVRGVFSTGSRAQVEPVEIASRLRREVDNKAITISAGRTLAPNVFDVQLSDDDFRRAQDWGTPLAEELCDVVINHVRSQGYT
;
A
#
# COMPACT_ATOMS: atom_id res chain seq x y z
N MET A 1 9.76 3.25 21.33
CA MET A 1 9.18 4.40 20.60
C MET A 1 8.97 3.96 19.16
N GLY A 2 7.78 3.42 18.91
CA GLY A 2 7.53 2.37 17.93
C GLY A 2 7.36 2.83 16.49
N LEU A 3 7.62 1.91 15.56
CA LEU A 3 7.35 2.03 14.13
C LEU A 3 5.85 2.23 13.83
N LEU A 4 4.98 1.93 14.79
CA LEU A 4 3.54 2.23 14.79
C LEU A 4 3.26 3.74 14.78
N ASP A 5 4.05 4.54 15.50
CA ASP A 5 3.81 5.98 15.72
C ASP A 5 4.06 6.84 14.46
N LYS A 6 4.78 6.29 13.47
CA LYS A 6 4.99 6.92 12.15
C LYS A 6 3.95 6.48 11.11
N VAL A 7 3.43 5.26 11.25
CA VAL A 7 2.31 4.78 10.44
C VAL A 7 1.02 5.48 10.86
N GLU A 8 0.82 5.69 12.16
CA GLU A 8 -0.27 6.49 12.72
C GLU A 8 -0.24 7.93 12.16
N ARG A 9 0.94 8.55 12.12
CA ARG A 9 1.09 9.93 11.61
C ARG A 9 1.03 10.08 10.08
N GLY A 10 1.39 9.05 9.31
CA GLY A 10 1.22 9.04 7.85
C GLY A 10 -0.24 8.91 7.44
N ILE A 11 -0.97 8.03 8.13
CA ILE A 11 -2.40 7.85 7.92
C ILE A 11 -3.18 9.09 8.38
N GLU A 12 -2.78 9.77 9.46
CA GLU A 12 -3.44 11.00 9.97
C GLU A 12 -3.47 12.18 8.99
N LYS A 13 -2.59 12.24 7.98
CA LYS A 13 -2.57 13.33 6.99
C LYS A 13 -3.37 13.05 5.72
N ALA A 14 -3.56 11.78 5.34
CA ALA A 14 -4.29 11.41 4.12
C ALA A 14 -5.80 11.20 4.32
N VAL A 15 -6.31 11.21 5.56
CA VAL A 15 -7.64 10.67 5.88
C VAL A 15 -8.64 11.64 6.49
N ARG A 16 -8.45 12.94 6.28
CA ARG A 16 -9.46 13.94 6.68
C ARG A 16 -10.72 13.98 5.81
N GLY A 17 -10.87 13.08 4.83
CA GLY A 17 -11.99 13.14 3.87
C GLY A 17 -12.85 11.90 3.69
N VAL A 18 -12.35 10.67 3.86
CA VAL A 18 -13.02 9.49 3.25
C VAL A 18 -13.18 8.28 4.19
N PHE A 19 -12.94 8.40 5.50
CA PHE A 19 -13.37 7.37 6.44
C PHE A 19 -14.83 7.57 6.87
N SER A 20 -15.74 7.59 5.89
CA SER A 20 -17.17 7.60 6.14
C SER A 20 -17.75 6.27 5.67
N THR A 21 -17.75 5.27 6.56
CA THR A 21 -18.74 4.19 6.60
C THR A 21 -19.21 3.67 5.22
N GLY A 22 -18.31 3.05 4.46
CA GLY A 22 -18.63 2.37 3.20
C GLY A 22 -18.79 0.86 3.40
N SER A 23 -19.89 0.28 2.90
CA SER A 23 -20.24 -1.15 3.01
C SER A 23 -19.15 -2.12 2.51
N ARG A 24 -19.18 -3.37 2.98
CA ARG A 24 -18.36 -4.56 2.57
C ARG A 24 -18.18 -4.82 1.05
N ALA A 25 -18.76 -4.01 0.19
CA ALA A 25 -18.79 -4.18 -1.26
C ALA A 25 -17.87 -3.21 -2.02
N GLN A 26 -17.12 -2.34 -1.33
CA GLN A 26 -16.27 -1.32 -1.97
C GLN A 26 -14.81 -1.48 -1.57
N VAL A 27 -13.89 -1.28 -2.51
CA VAL A 27 -12.45 -1.33 -2.25
C VAL A 27 -12.02 -0.04 -1.58
N GLU A 28 -11.45 -0.18 -0.39
CA GLU A 28 -10.88 0.92 0.38
C GLU A 28 -9.37 1.07 0.12
N PRO A 29 -8.80 2.29 0.15
CA PRO A 29 -7.36 2.53 -0.02
C PRO A 29 -6.47 1.67 0.90
N VAL A 30 -6.89 1.49 2.15
CA VAL A 30 -6.19 0.67 3.15
C VAL A 30 -6.16 -0.81 2.75
N GLU A 31 -7.19 -1.30 2.06
CA GLU A 31 -7.22 -2.67 1.56
C GLU A 31 -6.21 -2.84 0.42
N ILE A 32 -6.12 -1.88 -0.51
CA ILE A 32 -5.12 -1.87 -1.59
C ILE A 32 -3.71 -1.90 -0.99
N ALA A 33 -3.43 -1.03 -0.02
CA ALA A 33 -2.15 -0.97 0.68
C ALA A 33 -1.79 -2.32 1.35
N SER A 34 -2.75 -2.95 2.04
CA SER A 34 -2.57 -4.26 2.67
C SER A 34 -2.29 -5.36 1.65
N ARG A 35 -3.01 -5.36 0.52
CA ARG A 35 -2.82 -6.30 -0.60
C ARG A 35 -1.44 -6.14 -1.23
N LEU A 36 -1.00 -4.90 -1.48
CA LEU A 36 0.33 -4.63 -2.04
C LEU A 36 1.45 -5.15 -1.15
N ARG A 37 1.38 -4.91 0.17
CA ARG A 37 2.37 -5.45 1.12
C ARG A 37 2.43 -6.97 1.08
N ARG A 38 1.27 -7.62 1.07
CA ARG A 38 1.19 -9.07 0.94
C ARG A 38 1.77 -9.57 -0.39
N GLU A 39 1.53 -8.86 -1.49
CA GLU A 39 2.09 -9.21 -2.79
C GLU A 39 3.61 -9.03 -2.84
N VAL A 40 4.16 -8.02 -2.16
CA VAL A 40 5.61 -7.88 -1.96
C VAL A 40 6.18 -9.11 -1.28
N ASP A 41 5.58 -9.52 -0.16
CA ASP A 41 6.04 -10.68 0.61
C ASP A 41 5.93 -11.98 -0.21
N ASN A 42 4.82 -12.16 -0.94
CA ASN A 42 4.58 -13.35 -1.77
C ASN A 42 5.57 -13.48 -2.92
N LYS A 43 6.01 -12.36 -3.50
CA LYS A 43 6.91 -12.32 -4.66
C LYS A 43 8.35 -12.00 -4.29
N ALA A 44 8.66 -11.89 -3.00
CA ALA A 44 10.02 -11.70 -2.53
C ALA A 44 10.85 -12.95 -2.83
N ILE A 45 12.02 -12.76 -3.45
CA ILE A 45 12.92 -13.87 -3.82
C ILE A 45 14.25 -13.70 -3.12
N THR A 46 14.61 -14.68 -2.30
CA THR A 46 15.95 -14.75 -1.69
C THR A 46 16.95 -15.28 -2.71
N ILE A 47 18.00 -14.50 -2.96
CA ILE A 47 19.11 -14.88 -3.85
C ILE A 47 20.34 -15.31 -3.05
N SER A 48 21.33 -15.89 -3.73
CA SER A 48 22.63 -16.19 -3.13
C SER A 48 23.27 -14.90 -2.59
N ALA A 49 24.01 -15.03 -1.48
CA ALA A 49 24.50 -13.93 -0.62
C ALA A 49 23.48 -13.34 0.38
N GLY A 50 22.35 -14.00 0.62
CA GLY A 50 21.43 -13.66 1.72
C GLY A 50 20.65 -12.36 1.51
N ARG A 51 20.55 -11.90 0.25
CA ARG A 51 19.74 -10.75 -0.13
C ARG A 51 18.37 -11.21 -0.59
N THR A 52 17.35 -10.44 -0.26
CA THR A 52 15.98 -10.67 -0.72
C THR A 52 15.55 -9.57 -1.65
N LEU A 53 15.19 -9.93 -2.88
CA LEU A 53 14.70 -9.00 -3.90
C LEU A 53 13.18 -8.87 -3.80
N ALA A 54 12.67 -7.66 -3.83
CA ALA A 54 11.24 -7.37 -3.88
C ALA A 54 10.81 -6.84 -5.26
N PRO A 55 9.54 -7.05 -5.66
CA PRO A 55 9.00 -6.38 -6.85
C PRO A 55 8.98 -4.86 -6.67
N ASN A 56 9.24 -4.14 -7.76
CA ASN A 56 9.29 -2.68 -7.80
C ASN A 56 8.19 -2.04 -8.67
N VAL A 57 7.49 -2.84 -9.47
CA VAL A 57 6.39 -2.40 -10.33
C VAL A 57 5.13 -3.18 -9.97
N PHE A 58 4.03 -2.45 -9.76
CA PHE A 58 2.74 -3.00 -9.38
C PHE A 58 1.67 -2.50 -10.34
N ASP A 59 0.86 -3.42 -10.83
CA ASP A 59 -0.37 -3.12 -11.57
C ASP A 59 -1.54 -3.51 -10.68
N VAL A 60 -2.35 -2.53 -10.28
CA VAL A 60 -3.53 -2.75 -9.43
C VAL A 60 -4.77 -2.72 -10.30
N GLN A 61 -5.41 -3.87 -10.42
CA GLN A 61 -6.64 -4.02 -11.19
C GLN A 61 -7.86 -3.92 -10.27
N LEU A 62 -8.78 -3.05 -10.64
CA LEU A 62 -10.02 -2.78 -9.92
C LEU A 62 -11.22 -2.99 -10.87
N SER A 63 -12.41 -3.16 -10.31
CA SER A 63 -13.65 -3.09 -11.09
C SER A 63 -13.83 -1.69 -11.69
N ASP A 64 -14.64 -1.52 -12.74
CA ASP A 64 -14.92 -0.19 -13.31
C ASP A 64 -15.46 0.82 -12.27
N ASP A 65 -16.34 0.38 -11.37
CA ASP A 65 -16.90 1.21 -10.31
C ASP A 65 -15.85 1.61 -9.27
N ASP A 66 -15.01 0.67 -8.83
CA ASP A 66 -13.91 0.95 -7.91
C ASP A 66 -12.84 1.83 -8.55
N PHE A 67 -12.53 1.62 -9.83
CA PHE A 67 -11.53 2.39 -10.56
C PHE A 67 -11.98 3.83 -10.78
N ARG A 68 -13.28 4.08 -11.03
CA ARG A 68 -13.82 5.44 -11.10
C ARG A 68 -13.68 6.18 -9.78
N ARG A 69 -13.96 5.53 -8.65
CA ARG A 69 -13.70 6.11 -7.33
C ARG A 69 -12.21 6.32 -7.07
N ALA A 70 -11.38 5.38 -7.51
CA ALA A 70 -9.94 5.51 -7.33
C ALA A 70 -9.36 6.74 -8.06
N GLN A 71 -9.98 7.13 -9.17
CA GLN A 71 -9.61 8.35 -9.89
C GLN A 71 -9.91 9.64 -9.09
N ASP A 72 -10.92 9.66 -8.21
CA ASP A 72 -11.19 10.81 -7.32
C ASP A 72 -10.06 11.03 -6.31
N TRP A 73 -9.40 9.97 -5.84
CA TRP A 73 -8.23 10.11 -4.96
C TRP A 73 -6.98 10.59 -5.72
N GLY A 74 -6.89 10.28 -7.02
CA GLY A 74 -5.88 10.79 -7.93
C GLY A 74 -4.43 10.41 -7.59
N THR A 75 -3.49 11.25 -8.03
CA THR A 75 -2.04 11.08 -7.79
C THR A 75 -1.65 10.88 -6.32
N PRO A 76 -2.25 11.61 -5.33
CA PRO A 76 -1.91 11.42 -3.92
C PRO A 76 -2.04 9.97 -3.43
N LEU A 77 -3.07 9.24 -3.89
CA LEU A 77 -3.20 7.83 -3.52
C LEU A 77 -2.02 7.00 -4.00
N ALA A 78 -1.61 7.20 -5.25
CA ALA A 78 -0.51 6.43 -5.84
C ALA A 78 0.81 6.69 -5.09
N GLU A 79 1.09 7.96 -4.73
CA GLU A 79 2.26 8.33 -3.94
C GLU A 79 2.24 7.66 -2.55
N GLU A 80 1.10 7.71 -1.86
CA GLU A 80 0.95 7.08 -0.54
C GLU A 80 1.10 5.55 -0.61
N LEU A 81 0.54 4.90 -1.64
CA LEU A 81 0.70 3.45 -1.84
C LEU A 81 2.16 3.09 -2.11
N CYS A 82 2.89 3.91 -2.89
CA CYS A 82 4.32 3.75 -3.09
C CYS A 82 5.09 3.88 -1.77
N ASP A 83 4.79 4.89 -0.96
CA ASP A 83 5.43 5.07 0.34
C ASP A 83 5.18 3.90 1.29
N VAL A 84 3.96 3.36 1.32
CA VAL A 84 3.63 2.16 2.11
C VAL A 84 4.49 0.98 1.67
N VAL A 85 4.61 0.73 0.36
CA VAL A 85 5.41 -0.38 -0.18
C VAL A 85 6.89 -0.19 0.14
N ILE A 86 7.44 1.00 -0.09
CA ILE A 86 8.85 1.32 0.18
C ILE A 86 9.17 1.13 1.66
N ASN A 87 8.30 1.62 2.54
CA ASN A 87 8.48 1.45 3.99
C ASN A 87 8.39 -0.01 4.41
N HIS A 88 7.51 -0.80 3.81
CA HIS A 88 7.39 -2.23 4.08
C HIS A 88 8.65 -3.00 3.63
N VAL A 89 9.10 -2.80 2.38
CA VAL A 89 10.34 -3.39 1.82
C VAL A 89 11.53 -3.07 2.73
N ARG A 90 11.70 -1.80 3.11
CA ARG A 90 12.78 -1.38 4.01
C ARG A 90 12.68 -2.02 5.40
N SER A 91 11.47 -2.13 5.96
CA SER A 91 11.26 -2.76 7.26
C SER A 91 11.55 -4.25 7.26
N GLN A 92 11.37 -4.94 6.12
CA GLN A 92 11.67 -6.36 5.96
C GLN A 92 13.13 -6.64 5.56
N GLY A 93 13.92 -5.60 5.29
CA GLY A 93 15.29 -5.76 4.78
C GLY A 93 15.36 -6.24 3.34
N TYR A 94 14.29 -6.05 2.56
CA TYR A 94 14.26 -6.36 1.14
C TYR A 94 14.97 -5.27 0.34
N THR A 95 15.48 -5.62 -0.85
CA THR A 95 16.15 -4.70 -1.78
C THR A 95 15.47 -4.64 -3.13
#